data_AF-Q39U80-F1
#
_entry.id   AF-Q39U80-F1
#
_cell.length_a   1.000
_cell.length_b   1.000
_cell.length_c   1.000
_cell.angle_alpha   90.00
_cell.angle_beta   90.00
_cell.angle_gamma   90.00
#
_symmetry.space_group_name_H-M   'P 1'
#
loop_
_entity.id
_entity.type
_entity.pdbx_description
1 polymer ?
#
loop_
_entity_poly.entity_id
_entity_poly.type
_entity_poly.pdbx_seq_one_letter_code
_entity_poly.pdbx_strand_id
1 'polypeptide(L)'
;MANQYSDNRSGADGHLGIVARLALAFVLAFAAGCSSGTKDGSSPANNGNQPGGSTPVQPFTGPDPNLGMKVRDKAAKADSYAITYGPLTKADIDTLKTYPLVIVHPYNGNLTRDHIMWIKQGVDPNDPSDNPVVLCYVSIGEDTRTFQLTDAQMRADSRFTGDGSGPSIDPRGPGVRSLVGLDPKGTPTNGGFASYYVNDNALRCAGDPKNVPDQNGNFRTRFVNAGDPLWYDTVKTMVMDVKRHTPPGLRQLLTEDPDVQGLGCDGVFLDTIDTAAPNKYTACSDTNHSSSEWTAKGFSDFIRRLRADFPNKIILQNRGLFFFDPREPHYQVSARGAIDIGFFESYYLDNDSQTAVSPYFPDNKYNSMPKIMAEANRPLPDGFKMLSLGYANGFGGPKPGMDVQTLLGNSTTGYDILMQDILEAHSVGFRHYITNAPVDLVNSFVMNNENMNDTTAPAWSSVFNIHYNDYPTSAPDVRPGIGKIDLSGDTVTVSWDVALDMNRVSYALYYQTVPFNFALPQPLANATKAVLTPSVGSGYDLVWQTPDPGLALQNVYPYQSSVTLPGLQGGTTYYLLLRAFDSKGNEEVNQVVWTCSNTTCSKL
;
A
#
# COMPACT_ATOMS: atom_id res chain seq x y z
N MET A 1 56.52 23.11 43.31
CA MET A 1 55.77 21.96 43.85
C MET A 1 54.29 22.17 43.55
N ALA A 2 53.58 21.07 43.39
CA ALA A 2 52.32 20.91 42.65
C ALA A 2 51.11 21.73 43.13
N ASN A 3 50.36 22.19 42.11
CA ASN A 3 48.91 22.23 41.87
C ASN A 3 47.89 22.62 42.97
N GLN A 4 47.11 23.67 42.66
CA GLN A 4 45.63 23.75 42.69
C GLN A 4 45.21 25.07 41.99
N TYR A 5 44.51 25.04 40.85
CA TYR A 5 43.05 25.16 40.65
C TYR A 5 42.38 26.46 41.14
N SER A 6 42.00 27.34 40.19
CA SER A 6 40.72 28.07 40.18
C SER A 6 40.47 28.81 38.85
N ASP A 7 39.32 28.47 38.24
CA ASP A 7 38.30 29.33 37.60
C ASP A 7 38.41 29.97 36.19
N ASN A 8 37.41 29.58 35.38
CA ASN A 8 36.41 30.38 34.64
C ASN A 8 36.64 30.82 33.16
N ARG A 9 35.97 30.12 32.21
CA ARG A 9 34.72 30.54 31.49
C ARG A 9 34.48 29.78 30.18
N SER A 10 33.19 29.42 29.96
CA SER A 10 32.40 29.31 28.69
C SER A 10 33.01 28.56 27.49
N GLY A 11 32.30 27.67 26.80
CA GLY A 11 30.90 27.31 26.76
C GLY A 11 30.63 26.41 25.55
N ALA A 12 29.49 25.73 25.59
CA ALA A 12 28.74 25.14 24.47
C ALA A 12 29.52 24.32 23.42
N ASP A 13 29.63 23.02 23.66
CA ASP A 13 29.59 22.01 22.59
C ASP A 13 29.12 20.68 23.20
N GLY A 14 28.00 20.14 22.70
CA GLY A 14 27.53 18.84 23.17
C GLY A 14 26.09 18.45 22.90
N HIS A 15 25.49 18.79 21.74
CA HIS A 15 24.19 18.20 21.35
C HIS A 15 23.99 17.95 19.84
N LEU A 16 25.02 18.05 19.00
CA LEU A 16 24.89 17.84 17.55
C LEU A 16 25.09 16.40 17.05
N GLY A 17 25.36 15.43 17.93
CA GLY A 17 25.69 14.05 17.54
C GLY A 17 24.53 13.07 17.38
N ILE A 18 23.33 13.41 17.88
CA ILE A 18 22.20 12.46 17.97
C ILE A 18 21.12 12.77 16.92
N VAL A 19 20.81 14.05 16.67
CA VAL A 19 19.74 14.45 15.72
C VAL A 19 20.07 14.12 14.26
N ALA A 20 21.36 14.10 13.87
CA ALA A 20 21.77 13.81 12.48
C ALA A 20 21.72 12.32 12.11
N ARG A 21 21.72 11.40 13.09
CA ARG A 21 21.53 9.95 12.84
C ARG A 21 20.05 9.54 12.93
N LEU A 22 19.22 10.32 13.63
CA LEU A 22 17.78 10.15 13.78
C LEU A 22 16.99 10.42 12.48
N ALA A 23 17.49 11.27 11.59
CA ALA A 23 16.86 11.53 10.29
C ALA A 23 17.17 10.45 9.25
N LEU A 24 18.31 9.75 9.36
CA LEU A 24 18.80 8.84 8.33
C LEU A 24 18.01 7.51 8.27
N ALA A 25 17.50 7.01 9.40
CA ALA A 25 16.73 5.76 9.46
C ALA A 25 15.28 5.90 8.97
N PHE A 26 14.64 7.07 9.19
CA PHE A 26 13.27 7.35 8.73
C PHE A 26 13.18 7.66 7.23
N VAL A 27 14.27 8.16 6.63
CA VAL A 27 14.35 8.46 5.20
C VAL A 27 14.49 7.17 4.39
N LEU A 28 15.26 6.19 4.86
CA LEU A 28 15.72 5.10 3.99
C LEU A 28 14.68 3.98 3.74
N ALA A 29 13.81 3.64 4.69
CA ALA A 29 12.80 2.58 4.51
C ALA A 29 11.69 2.93 3.48
N PHE A 30 11.44 4.22 3.26
CA PHE A 30 10.47 4.69 2.28
C PHE A 30 11.11 5.28 1.02
N ALA A 31 12.33 5.84 1.09
CA ALA A 31 13.07 6.32 -0.08
C ALA A 31 13.54 5.18 -1.00
N ALA A 32 13.83 4.00 -0.44
CA ALA A 32 14.43 2.93 -1.21
C ALA A 32 13.45 2.09 -2.04
N GLY A 33 12.15 2.34 -1.93
CA GLY A 33 11.20 1.92 -2.96
C GLY A 33 11.30 2.77 -4.23
N CYS A 34 12.01 3.90 -4.21
CA CYS A 34 12.22 4.76 -5.37
C CYS A 34 13.53 4.46 -6.10
N SER A 35 14.08 3.24 -6.03
CA SER A 35 15.18 2.82 -6.91
C SER A 35 14.63 2.38 -8.25
N SER A 36 14.75 3.29 -9.21
CA SER A 36 14.69 3.06 -10.67
C SER A 36 13.67 2.03 -11.15
N GLY A 37 12.42 2.08 -10.71
CA GLY A 37 11.31 1.37 -11.37
C GLY A 37 11.37 1.58 -12.89
N THR A 38 10.81 0.64 -13.65
CA THR A 38 10.81 0.62 -15.13
C THR A 38 10.96 2.02 -15.71
N LYS A 39 12.08 2.34 -16.39
CA LYS A 39 12.21 3.59 -17.18
C LYS A 39 10.86 3.82 -17.86
N ASP A 40 10.07 4.76 -17.38
CA ASP A 40 8.69 5.09 -17.80
C ASP A 40 8.69 5.84 -19.13
N GLY A 41 9.57 5.37 -20.00
CA GLY A 41 9.35 5.41 -21.43
C GLY A 41 10.24 4.39 -22.08
N SER A 42 9.80 3.14 -21.99
CA SER A 42 9.63 2.43 -23.25
C SER A 42 8.76 3.31 -24.16
N SER A 43 9.42 4.11 -25.00
CA SER A 43 9.02 4.07 -26.41
C SER A 43 8.77 2.58 -26.73
N PRO A 44 7.68 2.19 -27.42
CA PRO A 44 7.48 0.79 -27.79
C PRO A 44 8.82 0.31 -28.31
N ALA A 45 9.41 -0.65 -27.59
CA ALA A 45 10.81 -0.89 -27.73
C ALA A 45 11.06 -1.24 -29.20
N ASN A 46 11.73 -0.36 -29.93
CA ASN A 46 12.58 -0.77 -31.04
C ASN A 46 13.80 -1.48 -30.42
N ASN A 47 13.58 -2.44 -29.53
CA ASN A 47 14.58 -3.41 -29.16
C ASN A 47 14.57 -4.40 -30.30
N GLY A 48 15.64 -4.35 -31.09
CA GLY A 48 15.84 -5.24 -32.22
C GLY A 48 15.56 -6.68 -31.82
N ASN A 49 14.76 -7.36 -32.66
CA ASN A 49 14.70 -8.81 -32.80
C ASN A 49 15.06 -9.61 -31.54
N GLN A 50 14.15 -9.65 -30.57
CA GLN A 50 13.80 -10.96 -30.03
C GLN A 50 12.95 -11.63 -31.13
N PRO A 51 13.39 -12.75 -31.73
CA PRO A 51 12.64 -13.46 -32.76
C PRO A 51 11.50 -14.24 -32.09
N GLY A 52 10.53 -13.52 -31.57
CA GLY A 52 9.29 -14.02 -31.01
C GLY A 52 8.20 -13.06 -31.45
N GLY A 53 7.79 -13.15 -32.71
CA GLY A 53 6.65 -12.40 -33.19
C GLY A 53 5.47 -12.68 -32.27
N SER A 54 4.93 -11.63 -31.64
CA SER A 54 3.63 -11.72 -30.99
C SER A 54 2.65 -12.18 -32.07
N THR A 55 2.27 -13.46 -32.06
CA THR A 55 1.22 -13.96 -32.94
C THR A 55 0.02 -13.04 -32.72
N PRO A 56 -0.51 -12.37 -33.77
CA PRO A 56 -1.63 -11.46 -33.60
C PRO A 56 -2.76 -12.20 -32.88
N VAL A 57 -3.13 -11.68 -31.71
CA VAL A 57 -4.27 -12.17 -30.96
C VAL A 57 -5.50 -11.98 -31.84
N GLN A 58 -6.28 -13.05 -32.03
CA GLN A 58 -7.45 -12.99 -32.87
C GLN A 58 -8.49 -12.03 -32.26
N PRO A 59 -9.29 -11.32 -33.07
CA PRO A 59 -10.36 -10.48 -32.55
C PRO A 59 -11.30 -11.27 -31.65
N PHE A 60 -11.65 -10.71 -30.49
CA PHE A 60 -12.61 -11.30 -29.59
C PHE A 60 -14.04 -10.92 -30.03
N THR A 61 -14.90 -11.92 -30.22
CA THR A 61 -16.26 -11.71 -30.79
C THR A 61 -17.40 -11.90 -29.79
N GLY A 62 -17.09 -12.20 -28.53
CA GLY A 62 -18.08 -12.40 -27.46
C GLY A 62 -18.41 -11.12 -26.68
N PRO A 63 -19.42 -11.17 -25.78
CA PRO A 63 -19.60 -10.15 -24.75
C PRO A 63 -18.46 -10.20 -23.72
N ASP A 64 -18.34 -9.18 -22.89
CA ASP A 64 -17.43 -9.20 -21.74
C ASP A 64 -17.70 -10.43 -20.84
N PRO A 65 -16.69 -11.32 -20.65
CA PRO A 65 -16.84 -12.52 -19.83
C PRO A 65 -17.25 -12.26 -18.37
N ASN A 66 -16.90 -11.08 -17.83
CA ASN A 66 -17.22 -10.70 -16.44
C ASN A 66 -18.48 -9.84 -16.33
N LEU A 67 -19.24 -9.66 -17.41
CA LEU A 67 -20.47 -8.86 -17.39
C LEU A 67 -21.47 -9.41 -16.35
N GLY A 68 -21.89 -8.54 -15.43
CA GLY A 68 -22.84 -8.89 -14.35
C GLY A 68 -22.22 -9.66 -13.17
N MET A 69 -20.92 -9.98 -13.22
CA MET A 69 -20.23 -10.60 -12.08
C MET A 69 -19.98 -9.58 -10.96
N LYS A 70 -19.96 -10.08 -9.72
CA LYS A 70 -19.52 -9.30 -8.54
C LYS A 70 -17.99 -9.26 -8.48
N VAL A 71 -17.36 -8.55 -9.42
CA VAL A 71 -15.89 -8.54 -9.56
C VAL A 71 -15.17 -8.10 -8.28
N ARG A 72 -15.74 -7.16 -7.51
CA ARG A 72 -15.20 -6.75 -6.20
C ARG A 72 -15.17 -7.89 -5.19
N ASP A 73 -16.23 -8.69 -5.10
CA ASP A 73 -16.27 -9.87 -4.22
C ASP A 73 -15.27 -10.95 -4.67
N LYS A 74 -15.09 -11.11 -5.99
CA LYS A 74 -14.10 -12.05 -6.55
C LYS A 74 -12.68 -11.62 -6.23
N ALA A 75 -12.36 -10.33 -6.42
CA ALA A 75 -11.06 -9.76 -6.11
C ALA A 75 -10.73 -9.82 -4.61
N ALA A 76 -11.71 -9.57 -3.72
CA ALA A 76 -11.51 -9.68 -2.28
C ALA A 76 -11.18 -11.12 -1.81
N LYS A 77 -11.52 -12.13 -2.64
CA LYS A 77 -11.27 -13.55 -2.39
C LYS A 77 -10.14 -14.13 -3.24
N ALA A 78 -9.46 -13.32 -4.05
CA ALA A 78 -8.35 -13.79 -4.86
C ALA A 78 -7.22 -14.29 -3.95
N ASP A 79 -6.87 -15.57 -4.12
CA ASP A 79 -5.80 -16.23 -3.36
C ASP A 79 -4.46 -16.21 -4.10
N SER A 80 -4.43 -15.83 -5.37
CA SER A 80 -3.21 -15.59 -6.14
C SER A 80 -3.46 -14.44 -7.13
N TYR A 81 -2.39 -13.83 -7.63
CA TYR A 81 -2.48 -12.83 -8.68
C TYR A 81 -1.25 -12.86 -9.58
N ALA A 82 -1.36 -12.26 -10.76
CA ALA A 82 -0.24 -11.98 -11.64
C ALA A 82 -0.22 -10.51 -12.06
N ILE A 83 0.97 -9.98 -12.32
CA ILE A 83 1.17 -8.62 -12.81
C ILE A 83 2.20 -8.62 -13.95
N THR A 84 1.91 -7.87 -15.02
CA THR A 84 2.86 -7.65 -16.11
C THR A 84 2.64 -6.32 -16.83
N TYR A 85 3.73 -5.65 -17.18
CA TYR A 85 3.77 -4.38 -17.90
C TYR A 85 4.23 -4.53 -19.36
N GLY A 86 4.66 -5.73 -19.74
CA GLY A 86 5.20 -6.03 -21.06
C GLY A 86 4.13 -6.40 -22.11
N PRO A 87 4.54 -6.50 -23.38
CA PRO A 87 3.70 -7.08 -24.43
C PRO A 87 3.37 -8.54 -24.12
N LEU A 88 2.20 -9.00 -24.55
CA LEU A 88 1.73 -10.35 -24.27
C LEU A 88 1.79 -11.25 -25.52
N THR A 89 2.37 -12.42 -25.35
CA THR A 89 2.24 -13.54 -26.28
C THR A 89 0.99 -14.37 -25.94
N LYS A 90 0.66 -15.33 -26.80
CA LYS A 90 -0.40 -16.30 -26.50
C LYS A 90 -0.10 -17.10 -25.22
N ALA A 91 1.15 -17.52 -25.03
CA ALA A 91 1.54 -18.29 -23.85
C ALA A 91 1.41 -17.48 -22.55
N ASP A 92 1.67 -16.16 -22.63
CA ASP A 92 1.45 -15.26 -21.51
C ASP A 92 -0.05 -15.17 -21.18
N ILE A 93 -0.90 -14.97 -22.19
CA ILE A 93 -2.37 -14.97 -21.99
C ILE A 93 -2.85 -16.29 -21.40
N ASP A 94 -2.40 -17.42 -21.95
CA ASP A 94 -2.77 -18.75 -21.45
C ASP A 94 -2.35 -18.95 -19.98
N THR A 95 -1.20 -18.37 -19.57
CA THR A 95 -0.77 -18.37 -18.16
C THR A 95 -1.64 -17.44 -17.32
N LEU A 96 -1.88 -16.21 -17.77
CA LEU A 96 -2.69 -15.21 -17.05
C LEU A 96 -4.14 -15.69 -16.82
N LYS A 97 -4.69 -16.49 -17.74
CA LYS A 97 -6.01 -17.13 -17.60
C LYS A 97 -6.16 -18.02 -16.37
N THR A 98 -5.05 -18.51 -15.81
CA THR A 98 -5.06 -19.38 -14.63
C THR A 98 -5.16 -18.63 -13.31
N TYR A 99 -4.99 -17.31 -13.33
CA TYR A 99 -5.01 -16.46 -12.14
C TYR A 99 -6.41 -15.87 -11.89
N PRO A 100 -6.90 -15.82 -10.65
CA PRO A 100 -8.18 -15.18 -10.34
C PRO A 100 -8.12 -13.65 -10.43
N LEU A 101 -6.93 -13.05 -10.34
CA LEU A 101 -6.68 -11.62 -10.45
C LEU A 101 -5.43 -11.35 -11.31
N VAL A 102 -5.56 -10.47 -12.29
CA VAL A 102 -4.50 -10.09 -13.22
C VAL A 102 -4.38 -8.57 -13.30
N ILE A 103 -3.16 -8.05 -13.25
CA ILE A 103 -2.84 -6.64 -13.42
C ILE A 103 -2.01 -6.49 -14.70
N VAL A 104 -2.43 -5.60 -15.59
CA VAL A 104 -1.72 -5.33 -16.86
C VAL A 104 -1.45 -3.84 -17.06
N HIS A 105 -0.43 -3.51 -17.85
CA HIS A 105 -0.17 -2.13 -18.29
C HIS A 105 -0.51 -1.94 -19.77
N PRO A 106 -1.69 -1.40 -20.11
CA PRO A 106 -2.14 -1.38 -21.50
C PRO A 106 -1.24 -0.58 -22.45
N TYR A 107 -0.65 0.51 -21.98
CA TYR A 107 0.22 1.35 -22.83
C TYR A 107 1.58 0.70 -23.11
N ASN A 108 2.37 0.37 -22.08
CA ASN A 108 3.67 -0.31 -22.23
C ASN A 108 3.56 -1.69 -22.90
N GLY A 109 2.50 -2.44 -22.62
CA GLY A 109 2.24 -3.72 -23.25
C GLY A 109 1.62 -3.63 -24.65
N ASN A 110 1.24 -2.44 -25.11
CA ASN A 110 0.49 -2.21 -26.35
C ASN A 110 -0.76 -3.11 -26.44
N LEU A 111 -1.52 -3.18 -25.35
CA LEU A 111 -2.66 -4.08 -25.20
C LEU A 111 -3.93 -3.46 -25.78
N THR A 112 -4.72 -4.31 -26.43
CA THR A 112 -6.04 -3.97 -26.98
C THR A 112 -7.15 -4.59 -26.12
N ARG A 113 -8.40 -4.19 -26.38
CA ARG A 113 -9.58 -4.83 -25.79
C ARG A 113 -9.55 -6.36 -25.95
N ASP A 114 -9.12 -6.87 -27.10
CA ASP A 114 -9.05 -8.32 -27.34
C ASP A 114 -8.17 -9.01 -26.31
N HIS A 115 -6.98 -8.48 -26.00
CA HIS A 115 -6.09 -9.06 -25.00
C HIS A 115 -6.79 -9.15 -23.63
N ILE A 116 -7.49 -8.10 -23.23
CA ILE A 116 -8.24 -8.05 -21.96
C ILE A 116 -9.35 -9.10 -21.95
N MET A 117 -10.16 -9.16 -23.01
CA MET A 117 -11.27 -10.11 -23.11
C MET A 117 -10.80 -11.57 -23.16
N TRP A 118 -9.69 -11.85 -23.85
CA TRP A 118 -9.09 -13.18 -23.87
C TRP A 118 -8.63 -13.59 -22.48
N ILE A 119 -7.96 -12.73 -21.71
CA ILE A 119 -7.60 -13.05 -20.33
C ILE A 119 -8.87 -13.33 -19.50
N LYS A 120 -9.87 -12.44 -19.56
CA LYS A 120 -11.11 -12.53 -18.78
C LYS A 120 -11.93 -13.79 -19.08
N GLN A 121 -11.78 -14.41 -20.25
CA GLN A 121 -12.49 -15.63 -20.61
C GLN A 121 -12.06 -16.86 -19.79
N GLY A 122 -10.96 -16.77 -19.04
CA GLY A 122 -10.48 -17.89 -18.24
C GLY A 122 -10.00 -19.08 -19.07
N VAL A 123 -9.81 -20.21 -18.39
CA VAL A 123 -9.30 -21.45 -18.99
C VAL A 123 -10.42 -22.17 -19.74
N ASP A 124 -11.60 -22.31 -19.13
CA ASP A 124 -12.82 -22.79 -19.77
C ASP A 124 -13.76 -21.61 -20.10
N PRO A 125 -13.90 -21.26 -21.39
CA PRO A 125 -14.82 -20.21 -21.84
C PRO A 125 -16.29 -20.35 -21.42
N ASN A 126 -16.70 -21.52 -20.94
CA ASN A 126 -18.07 -21.79 -20.50
C ASN A 126 -18.24 -21.77 -18.98
N ASP A 127 -17.17 -21.58 -18.21
CA ASP A 127 -17.20 -21.54 -16.75
C ASP A 127 -16.83 -20.14 -16.21
N PRO A 128 -17.81 -19.25 -15.96
CA PRO A 128 -17.51 -17.92 -15.42
C PRO A 128 -16.90 -17.94 -14.00
N SER A 129 -16.87 -19.10 -13.33
CA SER A 129 -16.20 -19.22 -12.04
C SER A 129 -14.68 -19.09 -12.14
N ASP A 130 -14.08 -19.45 -13.28
CA ASP A 130 -12.63 -19.37 -13.51
C ASP A 130 -12.16 -18.03 -14.12
N ASN A 131 -13.08 -17.23 -14.68
CA ASN A 131 -12.76 -15.95 -15.34
C ASN A 131 -11.89 -15.00 -14.50
N PRO A 132 -10.66 -14.67 -14.91
CA PRO A 132 -9.84 -13.69 -14.21
C PRO A 132 -10.51 -12.32 -14.10
N VAL A 133 -10.31 -11.66 -12.96
CA VAL A 133 -10.55 -10.22 -12.83
C VAL A 133 -9.33 -9.48 -13.39
N VAL A 134 -9.54 -8.54 -14.31
CA VAL A 134 -8.41 -7.81 -14.95
C VAL A 134 -8.39 -6.33 -14.55
N LEU A 135 -7.30 -5.90 -13.93
CA LEU A 135 -7.02 -4.51 -13.56
C LEU A 135 -6.02 -3.88 -14.54
N CYS A 136 -6.25 -2.61 -14.88
CA CYS A 136 -5.38 -1.88 -15.78
C CYS A 136 -4.62 -0.77 -15.04
N TYR A 137 -3.31 -0.69 -15.28
CA TYR A 137 -2.43 0.31 -14.71
C TYR A 137 -2.79 1.74 -15.16
N VAL A 138 -2.69 2.68 -14.22
CA VAL A 138 -2.68 4.13 -14.48
C VAL A 138 -1.85 4.85 -13.40
N SER A 139 -0.95 5.73 -13.82
CA SER A 139 -0.23 6.64 -12.91
C SER A 139 -1.11 7.86 -12.60
N ILE A 140 -1.26 8.21 -11.32
CA ILE A 140 -2.11 9.35 -10.92
C ILE A 140 -1.37 10.45 -10.15
N GLY A 141 -0.14 10.19 -9.70
CA GLY A 141 0.77 11.19 -9.11
C GLY A 141 1.86 11.69 -10.04
N GLU A 142 2.00 11.10 -11.24
CA GLU A 142 2.94 11.54 -12.26
C GLU A 142 2.26 11.63 -13.63
N ASP A 143 2.58 12.68 -14.37
CA ASP A 143 2.10 12.85 -15.74
C ASP A 143 3.05 12.18 -16.74
N THR A 144 2.79 10.91 -17.03
CA THR A 144 3.66 10.11 -17.94
C THR A 144 3.70 10.66 -19.36
N ARG A 145 2.74 11.49 -19.77
CA ARG A 145 2.75 12.18 -21.08
C ARG A 145 3.93 13.13 -21.23
N THR A 146 4.56 13.51 -20.12
CA THR A 146 5.71 14.42 -20.06
C THR A 146 7.07 13.72 -20.19
N PHE A 147 7.09 12.39 -20.33
CA PHE A 147 8.33 11.62 -20.39
C PHE A 147 9.34 12.23 -21.37
N GLN A 148 10.53 12.57 -20.85
CA GLN A 148 11.64 13.18 -21.59
C GLN A 148 11.34 14.52 -22.28
N LEU A 149 10.22 15.18 -21.97
CA LEU A 149 9.96 16.51 -22.46
C LEU A 149 10.74 17.55 -21.64
N THR A 150 11.41 18.45 -22.35
CA THR A 150 11.98 19.66 -21.77
C THR A 150 10.88 20.65 -21.37
N ASP A 151 11.17 21.54 -20.44
CA ASP A 151 10.23 22.58 -20.00
C ASP A 151 9.75 23.44 -21.17
N ALA A 152 10.63 23.73 -22.14
CA ALA A 152 10.29 24.49 -23.33
C ALA A 152 9.31 23.74 -24.25
N GLN A 153 9.51 22.42 -24.42
CA GLN A 153 8.56 21.59 -25.17
C GLN A 153 7.21 21.51 -24.46
N MET A 154 7.21 21.37 -23.13
CA MET A 154 5.98 21.37 -22.35
C MET A 154 5.21 22.69 -22.49
N ARG A 155 5.89 23.83 -22.44
CA ARG A 155 5.30 25.17 -22.65
C ARG A 155 4.74 25.37 -24.05
N ALA A 156 5.26 24.66 -25.05
CA ALA A 156 4.79 24.73 -26.43
C ALA A 156 3.59 23.80 -26.71
N ASP A 157 3.23 22.93 -25.76
CA ASP A 157 2.14 21.97 -25.90
C ASP A 157 0.96 22.35 -24.99
N SER A 158 -0.21 22.56 -25.61
CA SER A 158 -1.42 22.98 -24.89
C SER A 158 -1.89 21.97 -23.84
N ARG A 159 -1.48 20.69 -23.94
CA ARG A 159 -1.79 19.66 -22.94
C ARG A 159 -1.19 19.95 -21.58
N PHE A 160 -0.07 20.69 -21.52
CA PHE A 160 0.71 20.89 -20.29
C PHE A 160 0.69 22.33 -19.79
N THR A 161 0.21 23.27 -20.61
CA THR A 161 0.01 24.66 -20.19
C THR A 161 -1.31 24.89 -19.47
N GLY A 162 -2.36 24.13 -19.81
CA GLY A 162 -3.64 24.15 -19.10
C GLY A 162 -4.20 25.56 -18.92
N ASP A 163 -4.50 25.92 -17.67
CA ASP A 163 -4.97 27.26 -17.28
C ASP A 163 -3.84 28.28 -17.01
N GLY A 164 -2.58 27.85 -17.09
CA GLY A 164 -1.40 28.68 -16.95
C GLY A 164 -1.08 29.15 -15.52
N SER A 165 -1.89 28.82 -14.52
CA SER A 165 -1.67 29.28 -13.14
C SER A 165 -0.62 28.46 -12.40
N GLY A 166 -0.28 27.27 -12.92
CA GLY A 166 0.67 26.35 -12.32
C GLY A 166 2.13 26.57 -12.73
N PRO A 167 3.06 25.80 -12.14
CA PRO A 167 2.81 24.80 -11.10
C PRO A 167 2.33 25.42 -9.78
N SER A 168 1.76 24.62 -8.89
CA SER A 168 1.34 25.00 -7.56
C SER A 168 2.35 24.56 -6.50
N ILE A 169 2.32 25.22 -5.35
CA ILE A 169 3.14 24.89 -4.17
C ILE A 169 2.27 24.68 -2.94
N ASP A 170 2.87 24.10 -1.91
CA ASP A 170 2.28 23.86 -0.60
C ASP A 170 1.55 25.11 -0.08
N PRO A 171 0.23 25.06 0.13
CA PRO A 171 -0.53 26.20 0.64
C PRO A 171 -0.32 26.42 2.14
N ARG A 172 0.41 25.52 2.82
CA ARG A 172 0.69 25.63 4.25
C ARG A 172 1.79 26.66 4.52
N GLY A 173 1.63 27.37 5.63
CA GLY A 173 2.72 28.14 6.22
C GLY A 173 3.78 27.23 6.85
N PRO A 174 5.01 27.76 7.10
CA PRO A 174 6.07 27.01 7.77
C PRO A 174 5.61 26.38 9.08
N GLY A 175 5.98 25.11 9.31
CA GLY A 175 5.70 24.38 10.56
C GLY A 175 4.30 23.78 10.69
N VAL A 176 3.39 24.02 9.74
CA VAL A 176 2.06 23.39 9.74
C VAL A 176 2.15 21.97 9.18
N ARG A 177 1.79 20.96 10.00
CA ARG A 177 1.82 19.54 9.59
C ARG A 177 0.48 18.96 9.18
N SER A 178 -0.64 19.57 9.57
CA SER A 178 -1.98 19.05 9.23
C SER A 178 -2.18 19.01 7.71
N LEU A 179 -2.85 17.97 7.23
CA LEU A 179 -3.21 17.74 5.83
C LEU A 179 -4.72 17.92 5.57
N VAL A 180 -5.46 18.35 6.61
CA VAL A 180 -6.91 18.56 6.54
C VAL A 180 -7.21 20.03 6.25
N GLY A 181 -8.22 20.28 5.41
CA GLY A 181 -8.72 21.63 5.13
C GLY A 181 -7.83 22.48 4.22
N LEU A 182 -6.85 21.88 3.54
CA LEU A 182 -6.01 22.55 2.54
C LEU A 182 -6.80 22.81 1.25
N ASP A 183 -6.47 23.90 0.56
CA ASP A 183 -7.00 24.15 -0.80
C ASP A 183 -6.47 23.05 -1.74
N PRO A 184 -7.35 22.28 -2.40
CA PRO A 184 -6.93 21.22 -3.29
C PRO A 184 -6.13 21.70 -4.50
N LYS A 185 -6.09 23.00 -4.81
CA LYS A 185 -5.26 23.56 -5.90
C LYS A 185 -3.87 24.02 -5.45
N GLY A 186 -3.62 24.11 -4.14
CA GLY A 186 -2.39 24.72 -3.61
C GLY A 186 -2.29 26.21 -3.91
N THR A 187 -1.09 26.78 -3.72
CA THR A 187 -0.81 28.17 -4.06
C THR A 187 -0.25 28.28 -5.47
N PRO A 188 -0.85 29.06 -6.39
CA PRO A 188 -0.38 29.17 -7.76
C PRO A 188 0.94 29.93 -7.85
N THR A 189 1.86 29.48 -8.70
CA THR A 189 3.10 30.21 -9.03
C THR A 189 2.96 31.10 -10.27
N ASN A 190 1.92 30.89 -11.10
CA ASN A 190 1.74 31.52 -12.41
C ASN A 190 2.92 31.29 -13.36
N GLY A 191 3.49 30.09 -13.30
CA GLY A 191 4.61 29.67 -14.11
C GLY A 191 4.25 29.38 -15.57
N GLY A 192 2.98 29.42 -15.98
CA GLY A 192 2.53 29.15 -17.34
C GLY A 192 2.32 27.66 -17.65
N PHE A 193 2.19 26.83 -16.61
CA PHE A 193 1.82 25.42 -16.70
C PHE A 193 0.42 25.19 -16.12
N ALA A 194 -0.14 24.00 -16.34
CA ALA A 194 -1.41 23.63 -15.73
C ALA A 194 -1.31 23.65 -14.19
N SER A 195 -2.38 24.08 -13.52
CA SER A 195 -2.48 24.18 -12.05
C SER A 195 -2.14 22.90 -11.29
N TYR A 196 -2.31 21.73 -11.92
CA TYR A 196 -2.07 20.45 -11.26
C TYR A 196 -0.60 20.04 -11.19
N TYR A 197 0.35 20.72 -11.83
CA TYR A 197 1.77 20.45 -11.60
C TYR A 197 2.24 21.01 -10.27
N VAL A 198 3.24 20.41 -9.64
CA VAL A 198 3.81 20.87 -8.36
C VAL A 198 5.21 21.47 -8.53
N ASN A 199 5.62 22.40 -7.66
CA ASN A 199 6.96 22.99 -7.64
C ASN A 199 7.48 23.24 -6.21
N ASP A 200 7.23 22.28 -5.31
CA ASP A 200 7.61 22.36 -3.91
C ASP A 200 9.12 22.23 -3.70
N ASN A 201 9.82 21.54 -4.60
CA ASN A 201 11.26 21.36 -4.48
C ASN A 201 11.99 22.71 -4.57
N ALA A 202 11.52 23.65 -5.40
CA ALA A 202 12.09 25.01 -5.49
C ALA A 202 11.94 25.86 -4.21
N LEU A 203 11.05 25.47 -3.28
CA LEU A 203 10.92 26.12 -1.97
C LEU A 203 11.90 25.56 -0.95
N ARG A 204 12.34 24.31 -1.11
CA ARG A 204 13.09 23.55 -0.10
C ARG A 204 14.54 23.31 -0.48
N CYS A 205 14.81 23.18 -1.77
CA CYS A 205 16.11 22.81 -2.28
C CYS A 205 16.76 23.98 -3.01
N ALA A 206 17.93 24.39 -2.51
CA ALA A 206 18.70 25.45 -3.13
C ALA A 206 19.19 24.99 -4.51
N GLY A 207 18.78 25.73 -5.55
CA GLY A 207 19.19 25.46 -6.94
C GLY A 207 18.08 24.88 -7.82
N ASP A 208 16.98 24.41 -7.23
CA ASP A 208 15.86 23.90 -8.02
C ASP A 208 15.09 25.03 -8.73
N PRO A 209 14.62 24.77 -9.97
CA PRO A 209 14.05 25.80 -10.82
C PRO A 209 12.68 26.26 -10.29
N LYS A 210 12.55 27.56 -10.09
CA LYS A 210 11.27 28.19 -9.73
C LYS A 210 10.32 28.20 -10.91
N ASN A 211 9.03 28.05 -10.63
CA ASN A 211 7.92 28.13 -11.60
C ASN A 211 8.01 27.07 -12.71
N VAL A 212 8.64 25.93 -12.42
CA VAL A 212 8.81 24.79 -13.33
C VAL A 212 8.33 23.53 -12.60
N PRO A 213 7.54 22.65 -13.23
CA PRO A 213 7.09 21.41 -12.61
C PRO A 213 8.26 20.57 -12.09
N ASP A 214 8.16 20.12 -10.83
CA ASP A 214 9.10 19.18 -10.23
C ASP A 214 9.11 17.87 -11.04
N GLN A 215 10.29 17.28 -11.15
CA GLN A 215 10.52 16.11 -12.00
C GLN A 215 10.95 14.93 -11.17
N ASN A 216 10.41 13.76 -11.48
CA ASN A 216 10.99 12.51 -11.07
C ASN A 216 12.32 12.28 -11.84
N GLY A 217 13.46 12.20 -11.16
CA GLY A 217 14.75 12.06 -11.85
C GLY A 217 15.03 10.67 -12.42
N ASN A 218 14.42 9.62 -11.86
CA ASN A 218 14.58 8.25 -12.35
C ASN A 218 13.78 8.01 -13.62
N PHE A 219 12.57 8.55 -13.60
CA PHE A 219 11.53 8.28 -14.56
C PHE A 219 11.42 9.41 -15.62
N ARG A 220 11.79 10.64 -15.25
CA ARG A 220 11.83 11.82 -16.15
C ARG A 220 10.44 12.27 -16.61
N THR A 221 9.47 12.12 -15.72
CA THR A 221 8.11 12.65 -15.80
C THR A 221 7.90 13.70 -14.71
N ARG A 222 6.81 14.48 -14.82
CA ARG A 222 6.48 15.54 -13.86
C ARG A 222 5.51 15.07 -12.81
N PHE A 223 5.79 15.45 -11.57
CA PHE A 223 4.87 15.23 -10.47
C PHE A 223 3.61 16.09 -10.61
N VAL A 224 2.50 15.56 -10.15
CA VAL A 224 1.21 16.24 -10.15
C VAL A 224 0.52 16.16 -8.81
N ASN A 225 -0.26 17.18 -8.51
CA ASN A 225 -1.22 17.21 -7.43
C ASN A 225 -2.51 16.51 -7.89
N ALA A 226 -2.71 15.27 -7.42
CA ALA A 226 -3.90 14.50 -7.75
C ALA A 226 -5.21 15.12 -7.22
N GLY A 227 -5.13 16.05 -6.27
CA GLY A 227 -6.28 16.77 -5.72
C GLY A 227 -6.85 17.84 -6.63
N ASP A 228 -6.09 18.30 -7.63
CA ASP A 228 -6.60 19.29 -8.56
C ASP A 228 -7.71 18.66 -9.44
N PRO A 229 -8.93 19.24 -9.45
CA PRO A 229 -10.03 18.71 -10.27
C PRO A 229 -9.70 18.57 -11.76
N LEU A 230 -8.86 19.46 -12.31
CA LEU A 230 -8.44 19.42 -13.72
C LEU A 230 -7.56 18.20 -14.01
N TRP A 231 -6.79 17.72 -13.04
CA TRP A 231 -6.01 16.51 -13.20
C TRP A 231 -6.91 15.27 -13.30
N TYR A 232 -7.90 15.15 -12.41
CA TYR A 232 -8.86 14.05 -12.52
C TYR A 232 -9.58 14.06 -13.87
N ASP A 233 -10.02 15.22 -14.33
CA ASP A 233 -10.69 15.34 -15.64
C ASP A 233 -9.75 14.96 -16.79
N THR A 234 -8.46 15.33 -16.68
CA THR A 234 -7.41 14.94 -17.63
C THR A 234 -7.21 13.42 -17.66
N VAL A 235 -6.95 12.79 -16.51
CA VAL A 235 -6.75 11.33 -16.41
C VAL A 235 -7.99 10.56 -16.80
N LYS A 236 -9.19 11.10 -16.54
CA LYS A 236 -10.45 10.46 -16.94
C LYS A 236 -10.65 10.45 -18.46
N THR A 237 -10.25 11.52 -19.15
CA THR A 237 -10.64 11.78 -20.56
C THR A 237 -9.53 11.56 -21.57
N MET A 238 -8.26 11.45 -21.15
CA MET A 238 -7.17 11.16 -22.08
C MET A 238 -7.40 9.84 -22.83
N VAL A 239 -7.03 9.81 -24.10
CA VAL A 239 -7.14 8.65 -24.99
C VAL A 239 -5.74 8.26 -25.42
N MET A 240 -5.49 6.95 -25.44
CA MET A 240 -4.20 6.38 -25.80
C MET A 240 -3.75 6.88 -27.18
N ASP A 241 -2.56 7.46 -27.24
CA ASP A 241 -1.91 7.91 -28.47
C ASP A 241 -0.40 7.69 -28.35
N VAL A 242 0.09 6.62 -28.96
CA VAL A 242 1.51 6.24 -28.96
C VAL A 242 2.39 7.32 -29.59
N LYS A 243 1.90 8.06 -30.60
CA LYS A 243 2.69 9.11 -31.27
C LYS A 243 2.88 10.34 -30.38
N ARG A 244 1.90 10.62 -29.52
CA ARG A 244 1.92 11.73 -28.56
C ARG A 244 2.31 11.32 -27.15
N HIS A 245 2.80 10.09 -27.02
CA HIS A 245 3.15 9.47 -25.75
C HIS A 245 2.04 9.58 -24.69
N THR A 246 0.79 9.33 -25.07
CA THR A 246 -0.37 9.46 -24.19
C THR A 246 -0.89 8.08 -23.79
N PRO A 247 -0.91 7.72 -22.50
CA PRO A 247 -1.53 6.49 -22.02
C PRO A 247 -3.07 6.58 -22.06
N PRO A 248 -3.79 5.45 -21.96
CA PRO A 248 -5.26 5.46 -21.88
C PRO A 248 -5.73 6.04 -20.55
N GLY A 249 -6.79 6.86 -20.60
CA GLY A 249 -7.45 7.41 -19.42
C GLY A 249 -8.54 6.49 -18.86
N LEU A 250 -9.12 6.86 -17.71
CA LEU A 250 -10.08 6.02 -16.97
C LEU A 250 -11.30 5.62 -17.81
N ARG A 251 -11.84 6.52 -18.65
CA ARG A 251 -12.97 6.18 -19.54
C ARG A 251 -12.56 5.08 -20.52
N GLN A 252 -11.39 5.19 -21.14
CA GLN A 252 -10.90 4.16 -22.06
C GLN A 252 -10.56 2.86 -21.33
N LEU A 253 -9.98 2.91 -20.13
CA LEU A 253 -9.65 1.71 -19.34
C LEU A 253 -10.90 0.95 -18.88
N LEU A 254 -11.87 1.65 -18.28
CA LEU A 254 -12.92 1.03 -17.48
C LEU A 254 -14.23 0.78 -18.23
N THR A 255 -14.40 1.33 -19.43
CA THR A 255 -15.64 1.22 -20.20
C THR A 255 -15.46 0.39 -21.46
N GLU A 256 -16.57 0.10 -22.14
CA GLU A 256 -16.61 -0.54 -23.46
C GLU A 256 -16.93 0.45 -24.57
N ASP A 257 -16.76 1.74 -24.27
CA ASP A 257 -17.19 2.82 -25.13
C ASP A 257 -16.43 2.82 -26.46
N PRO A 258 -17.12 2.62 -27.60
CA PRO A 258 -16.46 2.53 -28.90
C PRO A 258 -15.81 3.85 -29.33
N ASP A 259 -16.29 5.00 -28.83
CA ASP A 259 -15.76 6.32 -29.23
C ASP A 259 -14.33 6.54 -28.73
N VAL A 260 -13.96 5.87 -27.64
CA VAL A 260 -12.61 5.91 -27.06
C VAL A 260 -11.90 4.56 -27.14
N GLN A 261 -12.45 3.59 -27.87
CA GLN A 261 -11.93 2.22 -27.95
C GLN A 261 -11.74 1.59 -26.57
N GLY A 262 -12.82 1.55 -25.78
CA GLY A 262 -12.84 1.09 -24.40
C GLY A 262 -12.32 -0.34 -24.22
N LEU A 263 -11.38 -0.53 -23.29
CA LEU A 263 -10.69 -1.78 -23.02
C LEU A 263 -11.51 -2.76 -22.16
N GLY A 264 -12.48 -2.27 -21.37
CA GLY A 264 -13.34 -3.10 -20.54
C GLY A 264 -12.64 -3.76 -19.34
N CYS A 265 -11.64 -3.11 -18.74
CA CYS A 265 -11.00 -3.60 -17.52
C CYS A 265 -12.00 -3.62 -16.34
N ASP A 266 -11.85 -4.58 -15.42
CA ASP A 266 -12.70 -4.74 -14.24
C ASP A 266 -12.35 -3.75 -13.11
N GLY A 267 -11.19 -3.11 -13.22
CA GLY A 267 -10.75 -2.06 -12.32
C GLY A 267 -9.44 -1.45 -12.75
N VAL A 268 -8.85 -0.66 -11.85
CA VAL A 268 -7.57 0.01 -12.06
C VAL A 268 -6.57 -0.27 -10.95
N PHE A 269 -5.31 -0.34 -11.35
CA PHE A 269 -4.13 -0.25 -10.50
C PHE A 269 -3.64 1.20 -10.52
N LEU A 270 -3.79 1.90 -9.41
CA LEU A 270 -3.39 3.31 -9.26
C LEU A 270 -1.97 3.38 -8.75
N ASP A 271 -1.07 3.90 -9.58
CA ASP A 271 0.33 4.05 -9.23
C ASP A 271 0.70 5.48 -8.83
N THR A 272 1.93 5.66 -8.35
CA THR A 272 2.60 6.93 -8.01
C THR A 272 1.91 7.73 -6.90
N ILE A 273 1.16 7.04 -6.04
CA ILE A 273 0.52 7.58 -4.82
C ILE A 273 1.55 8.19 -3.87
N ASP A 274 2.77 7.66 -3.86
CA ASP A 274 3.89 8.13 -3.04
C ASP A 274 4.39 9.54 -3.43
N THR A 275 3.88 10.13 -4.51
CA THR A 275 4.10 11.57 -4.78
C THR A 275 3.70 12.42 -3.57
N ALA A 276 2.67 12.00 -2.83
CA ALA A 276 2.20 12.64 -1.61
C ALA A 276 2.93 12.17 -0.32
N ALA A 277 4.07 11.49 -0.43
CA ALA A 277 4.80 10.98 0.72
C ALA A 277 5.15 12.09 1.74
N PRO A 278 5.33 11.73 3.03
CA PRO A 278 5.92 12.62 4.01
C PRO A 278 7.19 13.26 3.47
N ASN A 279 7.27 14.59 3.54
CA ASN A 279 8.40 15.32 2.97
C ASN A 279 9.75 14.90 3.56
N LYS A 280 9.74 14.36 4.78
CA LYS A 280 10.93 13.83 5.47
C LYS A 280 11.45 12.52 4.86
N TYR A 281 10.77 11.91 3.89
CA TYR A 281 11.19 10.66 3.26
C TYR A 281 12.17 10.85 2.12
N THR A 282 12.33 12.07 1.62
CA THR A 282 13.35 12.37 0.61
C THR A 282 14.17 13.59 1.02
N ALA A 283 15.39 13.67 0.54
CA ALA A 283 16.29 14.80 0.71
C ALA A 283 16.58 15.46 -0.64
N CYS A 284 17.02 16.72 -0.62
CA CYS A 284 17.41 17.46 -1.83
C CYS A 284 18.54 16.80 -2.63
N SER A 285 19.29 15.86 -2.04
CA SER A 285 20.33 15.08 -2.71
C SER A 285 19.79 13.90 -3.49
N ASP A 286 18.54 13.50 -3.27
CA ASP A 286 17.97 12.29 -3.84
C ASP A 286 17.59 12.55 -5.30
N THR A 287 17.93 11.60 -6.17
CA THR A 287 17.56 11.65 -7.60
C THR A 287 16.05 11.78 -7.79
N ASN A 288 15.26 11.22 -6.86
CA ASN A 288 13.81 11.28 -6.88
C ASN A 288 13.24 12.08 -5.70
N HIS A 289 13.70 13.32 -5.53
CA HIS A 289 13.17 14.19 -4.49
C HIS A 289 11.73 14.64 -4.80
N SER A 290 10.82 14.41 -3.85
CA SER A 290 9.47 14.96 -3.84
C SER A 290 9.19 15.65 -2.51
N SER A 291 8.65 16.86 -2.58
CA SER A 291 8.21 17.65 -1.43
C SER A 291 6.71 17.99 -1.46
N SER A 292 5.91 17.10 -2.04
CA SER A 292 4.49 17.35 -2.35
C SER A 292 3.51 16.76 -1.32
N GLU A 293 3.94 16.59 -0.06
CA GLU A 293 3.14 15.96 1.02
C GLU A 293 1.72 16.53 1.18
N TRP A 294 1.57 17.84 0.97
CA TRP A 294 0.30 18.56 1.12
C TRP A 294 -0.80 18.04 0.17
N THR A 295 -0.41 17.38 -0.93
CA THR A 295 -1.33 16.80 -1.91
C THR A 295 -2.03 15.53 -1.42
N ALA A 296 -1.65 14.97 -0.25
CA ALA A 296 -2.15 13.69 0.26
C ALA A 296 -3.67 13.57 0.34
N LYS A 297 -4.37 14.61 0.83
CA LYS A 297 -5.84 14.60 0.83
C LYS A 297 -6.40 14.54 -0.59
N GLY A 298 -5.75 15.23 -1.52
CA GLY A 298 -6.08 15.23 -2.94
C GLY A 298 -6.06 13.85 -3.58
N PHE A 299 -5.05 13.03 -3.29
CA PHE A 299 -5.00 11.63 -3.74
C PHE A 299 -6.19 10.81 -3.24
N SER A 300 -6.55 10.96 -1.97
CA SER A 300 -7.70 10.25 -1.41
C SER A 300 -9.04 10.77 -1.94
N ASP A 301 -9.13 12.06 -2.25
CA ASP A 301 -10.31 12.64 -2.92
C ASP A 301 -10.42 12.15 -4.37
N PHE A 302 -9.31 12.05 -5.10
CA PHE A 302 -9.24 11.43 -6.44
C PHE A 302 -9.81 10.01 -6.41
N ILE A 303 -9.34 9.19 -5.46
CA ILE A 303 -9.78 7.79 -5.31
C ILE A 303 -11.28 7.71 -4.98
N ARG A 304 -11.78 8.58 -4.10
CA ARG A 304 -13.22 8.65 -3.78
C ARG A 304 -14.06 9.09 -4.97
N ARG A 305 -13.58 10.04 -5.77
CA ARG A 305 -14.25 10.47 -6.99
C ARG A 305 -14.28 9.35 -8.04
N LEU A 306 -13.18 8.62 -8.20
CA LEU A 306 -13.11 7.41 -9.03
C LEU A 306 -14.13 6.35 -8.58
N ARG A 307 -14.22 6.08 -7.27
CA ARG A 307 -15.23 5.17 -6.71
C ARG A 307 -16.66 5.64 -7.02
N ALA A 308 -16.94 6.93 -6.94
CA ALA A 308 -18.26 7.47 -7.23
C ALA A 308 -18.62 7.35 -8.71
N ASP A 309 -17.67 7.65 -9.60
CA ASP A 309 -17.86 7.57 -11.06
C ASP A 309 -17.95 6.12 -11.56
N PHE A 310 -17.25 5.19 -10.89
CA PHE A 310 -17.14 3.79 -11.29
C PHE A 310 -17.40 2.82 -10.10
N PRO A 311 -18.63 2.80 -9.53
CA PRO A 311 -18.92 2.15 -8.25
C PRO A 311 -18.68 0.64 -8.23
N ASN A 312 -18.82 -0.01 -9.38
CA ASN A 312 -18.69 -1.46 -9.54
C ASN A 312 -17.26 -1.91 -9.90
N LYS A 313 -16.35 -0.97 -10.17
CA LYS A 313 -14.98 -1.28 -10.58
C LYS A 313 -14.08 -1.50 -9.36
N ILE A 314 -13.01 -2.26 -9.54
CA ILE A 314 -12.03 -2.47 -8.48
C ILE A 314 -11.03 -1.31 -8.46
N ILE A 315 -10.65 -0.89 -7.26
CA ILE A 315 -9.58 0.10 -7.08
C ILE A 315 -8.48 -0.52 -6.25
N LEU A 316 -7.31 -0.66 -6.87
CA LEU A 316 -6.08 -1.09 -6.23
C LEU A 316 -5.15 0.12 -6.09
N GLN A 317 -4.67 0.39 -4.87
CA GLN A 317 -3.71 1.45 -4.58
C GLN A 317 -2.29 0.88 -4.46
N ASN A 318 -1.36 1.35 -5.31
CA ASN A 318 0.06 1.03 -5.15
C ASN A 318 0.69 1.89 -4.06
N ARG A 319 1.29 1.24 -3.07
CA ARG A 319 1.97 1.90 -1.94
C ARG A 319 1.07 2.95 -1.26
N GLY A 320 1.59 4.16 -1.04
CA GLY A 320 0.96 5.14 -0.16
C GLY A 320 0.83 4.60 1.27
N LEU A 321 1.75 3.74 1.71
CA LEU A 321 1.59 2.95 2.95
C LEU A 321 1.56 3.83 4.19
N PHE A 322 2.12 5.05 4.12
CA PHE A 322 2.01 6.09 5.14
C PHE A 322 0.56 6.53 5.41
N PHE A 323 -0.38 6.33 4.49
CA PHE A 323 -1.81 6.54 4.76
C PHE A 323 -2.37 5.55 5.80
N PHE A 324 -1.66 4.46 6.08
CA PHE A 324 -2.04 3.45 7.07
C PHE A 324 -1.18 3.51 8.35
N ASP A 325 -0.30 4.50 8.45
CA ASP A 325 0.52 4.73 9.63
C ASP A 325 -0.04 5.88 10.48
N PRO A 326 -0.60 5.61 11.68
CA PRO A 326 -1.16 6.64 12.57
C PRO A 326 -0.12 7.65 13.07
N ARG A 327 1.18 7.38 12.89
CA ARG A 327 2.27 8.31 13.24
C ARG A 327 2.38 9.48 12.27
N GLU A 328 1.81 9.34 11.08
CA GLU A 328 1.82 10.38 10.04
C GLU A 328 0.45 11.07 9.92
N PRO A 329 0.41 12.38 9.61
CA PRO A 329 -0.84 13.10 9.40
C PRO A 329 -1.68 12.53 8.25
N HIS A 330 -1.06 11.79 7.34
CA HIS A 330 -1.71 11.11 6.22
C HIS A 330 -2.82 10.16 6.66
N TYR A 331 -2.70 9.53 7.84
CA TYR A 331 -3.70 8.60 8.34
C TYR A 331 -5.12 9.19 8.35
N GLN A 332 -5.25 10.47 8.74
CA GLN A 332 -6.52 11.19 8.80
C GLN A 332 -7.17 11.39 7.43
N VAL A 333 -6.36 11.40 6.38
CA VAL A 333 -6.80 11.64 5.01
C VAL A 333 -6.62 10.39 4.15
N SER A 334 -6.58 9.21 4.74
CA SER A 334 -6.47 7.92 4.03
C SER A 334 -7.64 7.64 3.09
N ALA A 335 -7.42 6.82 2.07
CA ALA A 335 -8.44 6.38 1.11
C ALA A 335 -9.21 5.11 1.54
N ARG A 336 -9.14 4.73 2.82
CA ARG A 336 -9.90 3.60 3.37
C ARG A 336 -11.39 3.78 3.10
N GLY A 337 -12.09 2.66 2.88
CA GLY A 337 -13.49 2.66 2.43
C GLY A 337 -13.69 2.87 0.93
N ALA A 338 -12.68 3.35 0.19
CA ALA A 338 -12.78 3.58 -1.25
C ALA A 338 -11.96 2.59 -2.10
N ILE A 339 -10.84 2.09 -1.56
CA ILE A 339 -10.00 1.05 -2.17
C ILE A 339 -10.52 -0.36 -1.84
N ASP A 340 -10.28 -1.31 -2.74
CA ASP A 340 -10.56 -2.73 -2.50
C ASP A 340 -9.27 -3.50 -2.15
N ILE A 341 -8.14 -3.03 -2.69
CA ILE A 341 -6.84 -3.70 -2.61
C ILE A 341 -5.75 -2.66 -2.33
N GLY A 342 -4.86 -2.95 -1.38
CA GLY A 342 -3.58 -2.27 -1.21
C GLY A 342 -2.44 -3.13 -1.77
N PHE A 343 -1.37 -2.49 -2.23
CA PHE A 343 -0.24 -3.17 -2.85
C PHE A 343 1.09 -2.69 -2.25
N PHE A 344 1.93 -3.64 -1.83
CA PHE A 344 3.23 -3.38 -1.22
C PHE A 344 4.36 -3.78 -2.17
N GLU A 345 5.01 -2.78 -2.75
CA GLU A 345 6.18 -2.92 -3.59
C GLU A 345 7.37 -2.25 -2.90
N SER A 346 8.30 -2.95 -2.27
CA SER A 346 8.43 -4.40 -2.09
C SER A 346 8.54 -4.74 -0.61
N TYR A 347 8.03 -5.91 -0.22
CA TYR A 347 8.05 -6.35 1.19
C TYR A 347 9.39 -6.98 1.61
N TYR A 348 9.83 -8.05 0.93
CA TYR A 348 11.05 -8.79 1.26
C TYR A 348 12.12 -8.72 0.14
N LEU A 349 11.79 -9.07 -1.11
CA LEU A 349 12.69 -8.87 -2.26
C LEU A 349 12.41 -7.54 -2.96
N ASP A 350 13.32 -6.57 -2.82
CA ASP A 350 13.28 -5.31 -3.59
C ASP A 350 13.92 -5.44 -4.96
N ASN A 351 14.02 -4.33 -5.69
CA ASN A 351 14.61 -4.26 -7.03
C ASN A 351 16.08 -3.78 -7.01
N ASP A 352 16.74 -3.76 -5.86
CA ASP A 352 18.17 -3.42 -5.77
C ASP A 352 19.01 -4.59 -6.29
N SER A 353 19.89 -4.34 -7.26
CA SER A 353 20.78 -5.36 -7.82
C SER A 353 21.97 -5.70 -6.91
N GLN A 354 22.22 -4.92 -5.85
CA GLN A 354 23.35 -5.12 -4.94
C GLN A 354 23.03 -6.05 -3.76
N THR A 355 21.75 -6.25 -3.45
CA THR A 355 21.31 -7.04 -2.30
C THR A 355 20.33 -8.14 -2.71
N ALA A 356 20.49 -9.33 -2.12
CA ALA A 356 19.55 -10.42 -2.34
C ALA A 356 18.20 -10.10 -1.71
N VAL A 357 18.19 -9.79 -0.41
CA VAL A 357 17.03 -9.39 0.37
C VAL A 357 17.07 -7.89 0.60
N SER A 358 15.90 -7.25 0.66
CA SER A 358 15.83 -5.83 0.92
C SER A 358 16.45 -5.48 2.27
N PRO A 359 17.33 -4.47 2.35
CA PRO A 359 17.86 -4.00 3.64
C PRO A 359 16.77 -3.40 4.54
N TYR A 360 15.58 -3.11 3.99
CA TYR A 360 14.43 -2.56 4.71
C TYR A 360 13.44 -3.61 5.20
N PHE A 361 13.66 -4.89 4.86
CA PHE A 361 12.77 -5.95 5.30
C PHE A 361 12.50 -5.95 6.82
N PRO A 362 13.48 -5.70 7.71
CA PRO A 362 13.20 -5.61 9.14
C PRO A 362 12.20 -4.49 9.50
N ASP A 363 12.31 -3.31 8.90
CA ASP A 363 11.36 -2.21 9.13
C ASP A 363 9.99 -2.52 8.51
N ASN A 364 9.98 -3.06 7.29
CA ASN A 364 8.76 -3.53 6.62
C ASN A 364 8.00 -4.54 7.49
N LYS A 365 8.71 -5.53 8.04
CA LYS A 365 8.15 -6.61 8.86
C LYS A 365 7.70 -6.13 10.23
N TYR A 366 8.49 -5.32 10.92
CA TYR A 366 8.28 -5.04 12.34
C TYR A 366 7.67 -3.66 12.63
N ASN A 367 7.65 -2.74 11.67
CA ASN A 367 7.03 -1.43 11.81
C ASN A 367 5.84 -1.22 10.87
N SER A 368 6.05 -1.40 9.57
CA SER A 368 5.05 -1.02 8.56
C SER A 368 3.91 -2.04 8.47
N MET A 369 4.24 -3.33 8.35
CA MET A 369 3.26 -4.41 8.15
C MET A 369 2.20 -4.50 9.27
N PRO A 370 2.54 -4.46 10.58
CA PRO A 370 1.51 -4.55 11.62
C PRO A 370 0.47 -3.43 11.53
N LYS A 371 0.89 -2.22 11.14
CA LYS A 371 0.01 -1.06 10.97
C LYS A 371 -0.88 -1.22 9.73
N ILE A 372 -0.29 -1.63 8.61
CA ILE A 372 -1.03 -1.90 7.37
C ILE A 372 -2.08 -3.00 7.59
N MET A 373 -1.70 -4.10 8.23
CA MET A 373 -2.61 -5.21 8.49
C MET A 373 -3.68 -4.89 9.54
N ALA A 374 -3.41 -3.95 10.45
CA ALA A 374 -4.45 -3.41 11.33
C ALA A 374 -5.56 -2.68 10.56
N GLU A 375 -5.22 -2.02 9.45
CA GLU A 375 -6.17 -1.35 8.58
C GLU A 375 -6.82 -2.32 7.57
N ALA A 376 -6.03 -3.22 6.96
CA ALA A 376 -6.52 -4.19 5.98
C ALA A 376 -7.57 -5.15 6.57
N ASN A 377 -7.40 -5.57 7.84
CA ASN A 377 -8.32 -6.50 8.50
C ASN A 377 -9.64 -5.84 8.97
N ARG A 378 -9.78 -4.51 8.91
CA ARG A 378 -11.02 -3.81 9.32
C ARG A 378 -12.23 -4.29 8.52
N PRO A 379 -13.42 -4.43 9.14
CA PRO A 379 -14.64 -4.85 8.45
C PRO A 379 -14.86 -4.11 7.12
N LEU A 380 -15.29 -4.82 6.09
CA LEU A 380 -15.65 -4.18 4.82
C LEU A 380 -16.82 -3.20 5.05
N PRO A 381 -16.85 -2.06 4.35
CA PRO A 381 -15.97 -1.67 3.24
C PRO A 381 -14.65 -0.98 3.67
N ASP A 382 -14.39 -0.81 4.96
CA ASP A 382 -13.27 0.01 5.45
C ASP A 382 -11.90 -0.66 5.23
N GLY A 383 -11.80 -1.97 5.47
CA GLY A 383 -10.59 -2.75 5.16
C GLY A 383 -10.48 -3.18 3.70
N PHE A 384 -9.37 -3.83 3.36
CA PHE A 384 -8.99 -4.18 1.99
C PHE A 384 -8.09 -5.41 1.97
N LYS A 385 -7.94 -6.04 0.80
CA LYS A 385 -6.97 -7.12 0.58
C LYS A 385 -5.58 -6.54 0.36
N MET A 386 -4.54 -7.19 0.85
CA MET A 386 -3.15 -6.80 0.57
C MET A 386 -2.49 -7.74 -0.44
N LEU A 387 -1.85 -7.14 -1.44
CA LEU A 387 -0.93 -7.80 -2.35
C LEU A 387 0.50 -7.31 -2.07
N SER A 388 1.50 -8.13 -2.38
CA SER A 388 2.90 -7.72 -2.38
C SER A 388 3.65 -8.23 -3.61
N LEU A 389 4.64 -7.47 -4.05
CA LEU A 389 5.48 -7.78 -5.21
C LEU A 389 6.94 -7.96 -4.79
N GLY A 390 7.54 -9.04 -5.25
CA GLY A 390 8.97 -9.35 -5.10
C GLY A 390 9.69 -9.33 -6.45
N TYR A 391 10.99 -9.02 -6.45
CA TYR A 391 11.81 -9.01 -7.66
C TYR A 391 12.95 -10.03 -7.59
N ALA A 392 12.99 -10.94 -8.56
CA ALA A 392 14.05 -11.95 -8.67
C ALA A 392 15.37 -11.40 -9.25
N ASN A 393 15.38 -10.14 -9.68
CA ASN A 393 16.58 -9.42 -10.11
C ASN A 393 16.42 -7.93 -9.80
N GLY A 394 17.50 -7.17 -9.93
CA GLY A 394 17.46 -5.73 -9.71
C GLY A 394 17.56 -4.92 -10.99
N PHE A 395 17.38 -3.61 -10.86
CA PHE A 395 17.71 -2.69 -11.93
C PHE A 395 19.22 -2.70 -12.17
N GLY A 396 19.60 -3.01 -13.41
CA GLY A 396 21.00 -3.11 -13.84
C GLY A 396 21.59 -4.51 -13.87
N GLY A 397 20.90 -5.56 -13.38
CA GLY A 397 21.41 -6.92 -13.52
C GLY A 397 20.86 -7.95 -12.52
N PRO A 398 21.42 -9.16 -12.52
CA PRO A 398 21.08 -10.21 -11.55
C PRO A 398 21.46 -9.79 -10.12
N LYS A 399 20.73 -10.31 -9.14
CA LYS A 399 21.03 -10.14 -7.71
C LYS A 399 22.05 -11.18 -7.24
N PRO A 400 22.79 -10.92 -6.15
CA PRO A 400 23.67 -11.92 -5.56
C PRO A 400 22.91 -13.20 -5.20
N GLY A 401 23.38 -14.35 -5.70
CA GLY A 401 22.82 -15.66 -5.34
C GLY A 401 21.44 -15.99 -5.93
N MET A 402 20.96 -15.22 -6.91
CA MET A 402 19.63 -15.40 -7.50
C MET A 402 19.67 -15.35 -9.03
N ASP A 403 18.92 -16.24 -9.67
CA ASP A 403 18.73 -16.27 -11.11
C ASP A 403 17.24 -16.14 -11.44
N VAL A 404 16.90 -15.14 -12.26
CA VAL A 404 15.51 -14.90 -12.69
C VAL A 404 14.93 -16.10 -13.45
N GLN A 405 15.77 -16.93 -14.07
CA GLN A 405 15.35 -18.15 -14.75
C GLN A 405 14.79 -19.22 -13.80
N THR A 406 15.03 -19.11 -12.49
CA THR A 406 14.42 -19.97 -11.47
C THR A 406 12.89 -19.80 -11.45
N LEU A 407 12.38 -18.60 -11.76
CA LEU A 407 10.92 -18.36 -11.88
C LEU A 407 10.27 -19.17 -13.01
N LEU A 408 11.05 -19.59 -14.01
CA LEU A 408 10.61 -20.39 -15.15
C LEU A 408 10.93 -21.89 -14.99
N GLY A 409 11.53 -22.29 -13.87
CA GLY A 409 12.00 -23.67 -13.65
C GLY A 409 13.26 -24.05 -14.44
N ASN A 410 13.93 -23.07 -15.07
CA ASN A 410 15.14 -23.30 -15.87
C ASN A 410 16.44 -23.21 -15.05
N SER A 411 16.33 -22.89 -13.76
CA SER A 411 17.42 -22.78 -12.80
C SER A 411 16.90 -23.12 -11.40
N THR A 412 17.81 -23.44 -10.48
CA THR A 412 17.51 -23.60 -9.05
C THR A 412 18.23 -22.56 -8.18
N THR A 413 19.00 -21.66 -8.81
CA THR A 413 19.77 -20.64 -8.08
C THR A 413 18.83 -19.61 -7.47
N GLY A 414 18.91 -19.47 -6.14
CA GLY A 414 18.07 -18.57 -5.36
C GLY A 414 16.70 -19.16 -4.99
N TYR A 415 16.41 -20.44 -5.28
CA TYR A 415 15.12 -21.06 -4.97
C TYR A 415 14.71 -20.88 -3.49
N ASP A 416 15.62 -21.16 -2.55
CA ASP A 416 15.33 -21.00 -1.11
C ASP A 416 15.01 -19.55 -0.71
N ILE A 417 15.62 -18.57 -1.38
CA ILE A 417 15.37 -17.14 -1.14
C ILE A 417 13.97 -16.77 -1.66
N LEU A 418 13.60 -17.26 -2.84
CA LEU A 418 12.27 -17.06 -3.41
C LEU A 418 11.19 -17.74 -2.56
N MET A 419 11.46 -18.93 -2.03
CA MET A 419 10.55 -19.61 -1.10
C MET A 419 10.41 -18.85 0.21
N GLN A 420 11.49 -18.28 0.74
CA GLN A 420 11.43 -17.44 1.94
C GLN A 420 10.59 -16.17 1.70
N ASP A 421 10.68 -15.54 0.53
CA ASP A 421 9.83 -14.38 0.17
C ASP A 421 8.34 -14.74 0.24
N ILE A 422 7.95 -15.87 -0.39
CA ILE A 422 6.58 -16.38 -0.35
C ILE A 422 6.13 -16.61 1.10
N LEU A 423 6.95 -17.29 1.92
CA LEU A 423 6.62 -17.58 3.31
C LEU A 423 6.44 -16.31 4.15
N GLU A 424 7.34 -15.34 4.01
CA GLU A 424 7.29 -14.08 4.75
C GLU A 424 6.04 -13.27 4.37
N ALA A 425 5.74 -13.14 3.08
CA ALA A 425 4.55 -12.44 2.60
C ALA A 425 3.25 -13.14 3.05
N HIS A 426 3.19 -14.47 2.92
CA HIS A 426 1.99 -15.22 3.29
C HIS A 426 1.76 -15.25 4.78
N SER A 427 2.79 -15.27 5.63
CA SER A 427 2.64 -15.31 7.09
C SER A 427 1.89 -14.10 7.68
N VAL A 428 1.77 -13.02 6.91
CA VAL A 428 1.11 -11.77 7.32
C VAL A 428 -0.15 -11.47 6.51
N GLY A 429 -0.57 -12.39 5.64
CA GLY A 429 -1.84 -12.29 4.91
C GLY A 429 -1.76 -11.60 3.55
N PHE A 430 -0.54 -11.27 3.08
CA PHE A 430 -0.35 -10.78 1.71
C PHE A 430 -0.55 -11.93 0.71
N ARG A 431 -1.10 -11.62 -0.46
CA ARG A 431 -0.94 -12.50 -1.63
C ARG A 431 0.22 -11.99 -2.46
N HIS A 432 1.06 -12.90 -2.92
CA HIS A 432 2.37 -12.56 -3.40
C HIS A 432 2.55 -12.90 -4.89
N TYR A 433 3.42 -12.15 -5.55
CA TYR A 433 3.91 -12.46 -6.88
C TYR A 433 5.38 -12.08 -6.96
N ILE A 434 6.17 -12.91 -7.65
CA ILE A 434 7.59 -12.63 -7.91
C ILE A 434 7.79 -12.55 -9.42
N THR A 435 8.46 -11.48 -9.86
CA THR A 435 8.76 -11.24 -11.27
C THR A 435 10.14 -10.60 -11.43
N ASN A 436 10.45 -10.08 -12.61
CA ASN A 436 11.68 -9.37 -12.89
C ASN A 436 11.52 -7.84 -12.70
N ALA A 437 12.63 -7.10 -12.57
CA ALA A 437 12.61 -5.65 -12.33
C ALA A 437 11.78 -4.85 -13.37
N PRO A 438 11.76 -5.18 -14.67
CA PRO A 438 10.87 -4.55 -15.65
C PRO A 438 9.38 -4.90 -15.52
N VAL A 439 9.03 -5.88 -14.68
CA VAL A 439 7.66 -6.40 -14.53
C VAL A 439 7.11 -6.93 -15.85
N ASP A 440 7.94 -7.48 -16.74
CA ASP A 440 7.50 -8.01 -18.05
C ASP A 440 7.57 -9.55 -18.14
N LEU A 441 8.02 -10.22 -17.07
CA LEU A 441 8.10 -11.67 -17.00
C LEU A 441 6.82 -12.29 -16.40
N VAL A 442 5.98 -12.84 -17.28
CA VAL A 442 4.84 -13.68 -16.88
C VAL A 442 5.34 -15.07 -16.49
N ASN A 443 4.96 -15.53 -15.30
CA ASN A 443 5.31 -16.83 -14.75
C ASN A 443 4.26 -17.32 -13.74
N SER A 444 4.36 -18.60 -13.35
CA SER A 444 3.51 -19.24 -12.34
C SER A 444 4.26 -19.69 -11.08
N PHE A 445 5.44 -19.14 -10.81
CA PHE A 445 6.34 -19.64 -9.75
C PHE A 445 5.67 -19.66 -8.37
N VAL A 446 5.13 -18.52 -7.91
CA VAL A 446 4.50 -18.45 -6.58
C VAL A 446 3.31 -19.40 -6.49
N MET A 447 2.39 -19.35 -7.45
CA MET A 447 1.20 -20.21 -7.48
C MET A 447 1.55 -21.71 -7.46
N ASN A 448 2.64 -22.12 -8.10
CA ASN A 448 3.06 -23.52 -8.14
C ASN A 448 3.84 -23.97 -6.88
N ASN A 449 4.32 -23.04 -6.06
CA ASN A 449 5.18 -23.35 -4.91
C ASN A 449 4.59 -22.91 -3.56
N GLU A 450 3.51 -22.12 -3.56
CA GLU A 450 2.84 -21.70 -2.33
C GLU A 450 2.13 -22.85 -1.61
N ASN A 451 2.01 -22.73 -0.29
CA ASN A 451 1.15 -23.57 0.52
C ASN A 451 0.05 -22.72 1.15
N MET A 452 -1.16 -22.83 0.61
CA MET A 452 -2.35 -22.11 1.09
C MET A 452 -3.16 -22.91 2.13
N ASN A 453 -2.65 -24.06 2.59
CA ASN A 453 -3.25 -24.81 3.68
C ASN A 453 -2.84 -24.19 5.01
N ASP A 454 -3.75 -23.42 5.58
CA ASP A 454 -3.55 -22.79 6.87
C ASP A 454 -4.15 -23.63 8.00
N THR A 455 -3.28 -24.03 8.91
CA THR A 455 -3.61 -24.78 10.14
C THR A 455 -3.10 -24.07 11.38
N THR A 456 -2.51 -22.89 11.21
CA THR A 456 -1.93 -22.10 12.28
C THR A 456 -2.94 -21.09 12.78
N ALA A 457 -2.96 -20.85 14.09
CA ALA A 457 -3.76 -19.77 14.64
C ALA A 457 -3.05 -18.42 14.45
N PRO A 458 -3.80 -17.30 14.40
CA PRO A 458 -3.22 -15.97 14.32
C PRO A 458 -2.19 -15.70 15.42
N ALA A 459 -1.08 -15.08 15.06
CA ALA A 459 -0.03 -14.67 15.99
C ALA A 459 -0.18 -13.19 16.37
N TRP A 460 -0.18 -12.90 17.67
CA TRP A 460 -0.19 -11.51 18.14
C TRP A 460 1.07 -10.77 17.70
N SER A 461 0.88 -9.50 17.33
CA SER A 461 1.93 -8.54 17.01
C SER A 461 1.59 -7.21 17.68
N SER A 462 2.21 -6.12 17.23
CA SER A 462 1.92 -4.80 17.75
C SER A 462 2.16 -3.69 16.73
N VAL A 463 1.22 -2.75 16.66
CA VAL A 463 1.41 -1.49 15.92
C VAL A 463 2.42 -0.55 16.61
N PHE A 464 2.63 -0.75 17.91
CA PHE A 464 3.68 -0.10 18.70
C PHE A 464 4.95 -0.95 18.67
N ASN A 465 6.08 -0.34 18.34
CA ASN A 465 7.38 -0.97 18.43
C ASN A 465 8.33 -0.01 19.15
N ILE A 466 8.85 -0.38 20.32
CA ILE A 466 9.84 0.45 21.04
C ILE A 466 11.18 0.52 20.28
N HIS A 467 11.45 -0.51 19.46
CA HIS A 467 12.64 -0.65 18.63
C HIS A 467 12.52 0.05 17.28
N TYR A 468 11.52 0.92 17.10
CA TYR A 468 11.25 1.54 15.79
C TYR A 468 12.40 2.42 15.25
N ASN A 469 13.32 2.81 16.11
CA ASN A 469 14.52 3.58 15.76
C ASN A 469 15.79 2.71 15.62
N ASP A 470 15.70 1.41 15.89
CA ASP A 470 16.83 0.49 15.77
C ASP A 470 17.06 0.12 14.30
N TYR A 471 18.34 -0.06 13.91
CA TYR A 471 18.72 -0.53 12.58
C TYR A 471 19.72 -1.70 12.68
N PRO A 472 19.35 -2.91 12.22
CA PRO A 472 18.02 -3.29 11.73
C PRO A 472 16.96 -3.23 12.85
N THR A 473 15.72 -2.93 12.47
CA THR A 473 14.59 -2.89 13.40
C THR A 473 14.35 -4.28 13.98
N SER A 474 14.15 -4.36 15.30
CA SER A 474 13.83 -5.61 15.99
C SER A 474 12.32 -5.82 16.10
N ALA A 475 11.93 -7.07 16.35
CA ALA A 475 10.52 -7.43 16.56
C ALA A 475 9.90 -6.63 17.72
N PRO A 476 8.62 -6.21 17.59
CA PRO A 476 7.95 -5.51 18.68
C PRO A 476 7.59 -6.47 19.82
N ASP A 477 7.47 -5.93 21.03
CA ASP A 477 6.80 -6.63 22.12
C ASP A 477 5.33 -6.83 21.77
N VAL A 478 4.90 -8.10 21.75
CA VAL A 478 3.51 -8.45 21.44
C VAL A 478 2.58 -8.00 22.56
N ARG A 479 1.38 -7.50 22.21
CA ARG A 479 0.36 -7.06 23.17
C ARG A 479 -0.91 -7.92 23.06
N PRO A 480 -0.89 -9.17 23.57
CA PRO A 480 -1.98 -10.12 23.38
C PRO A 480 -3.23 -9.78 24.21
N GLY A 481 -4.40 -10.06 23.63
CA GLY A 481 -5.69 -9.94 24.29
C GLY A 481 -6.14 -8.49 24.47
N ILE A 482 -6.90 -8.23 25.54
CA ILE A 482 -7.41 -6.90 25.84
C ILE A 482 -6.27 -6.03 26.39
N GLY A 483 -6.01 -4.91 25.72
CA GLY A 483 -5.03 -3.91 26.14
C GLY A 483 -5.61 -2.85 27.06
N LYS A 484 -6.85 -2.42 26.79
CA LYS A 484 -7.55 -1.39 27.58
C LYS A 484 -9.05 -1.72 27.70
N ILE A 485 -9.64 -1.31 28.82
CA ILE A 485 -11.09 -1.34 29.04
C ILE A 485 -11.59 0.03 29.51
N ASP A 486 -12.63 0.54 28.87
CA ASP A 486 -13.42 1.70 29.32
C ASP A 486 -14.84 1.25 29.69
N LEU A 487 -15.34 1.68 30.86
CA LEU A 487 -16.67 1.34 31.36
C LEU A 487 -17.63 2.52 31.22
N SER A 488 -18.84 2.25 30.72
CA SER A 488 -19.94 3.22 30.70
C SER A 488 -21.27 2.50 30.86
N GLY A 489 -21.87 2.59 32.04
CA GLY A 489 -23.09 1.83 32.32
C GLY A 489 -22.79 0.33 32.45
N ASP A 490 -23.71 -0.48 31.93
CA ASP A 490 -23.50 -1.92 31.70
C ASP A 490 -22.68 -2.20 30.42
N THR A 491 -22.12 -1.17 29.77
CA THR A 491 -21.33 -1.35 28.54
C THR A 491 -19.84 -1.32 28.83
N VAL A 492 -19.15 -2.32 28.31
CA VAL A 492 -17.69 -2.42 28.33
C VAL A 492 -17.18 -2.15 26.93
N THR A 493 -16.28 -1.18 26.79
CA THR A 493 -15.51 -0.97 25.55
C THR A 493 -14.12 -1.54 25.75
N VAL A 494 -13.77 -2.54 24.95
CA VAL A 494 -12.45 -3.17 24.96
C VAL A 494 -11.63 -2.64 23.79
N SER A 495 -10.35 -2.38 24.01
CA SER A 495 -9.39 -2.01 22.98
C SER A 495 -8.20 -2.97 22.98
N TRP A 496 -7.68 -3.30 21.80
CA TRP A 496 -6.66 -4.33 21.63
C TRP A 496 -5.79 -4.09 20.39
N ASP A 497 -4.68 -4.81 20.34
CA ASP A 497 -3.69 -4.70 19.27
C ASP A 497 -3.95 -5.66 18.10
N VAL A 498 -3.02 -5.72 17.15
CA VAL A 498 -3.11 -6.53 15.94
C VAL A 498 -2.62 -7.96 16.15
N ALA A 499 -3.31 -8.91 15.52
CA ALA A 499 -2.83 -10.26 15.29
C ALA A 499 -2.72 -10.47 13.78
N LEU A 500 -1.77 -11.30 13.38
CA LEU A 500 -1.34 -11.51 12.01
C LEU A 500 -1.49 -12.98 11.66
N ASP A 501 -1.86 -13.24 10.42
CA ASP A 501 -2.15 -14.58 9.93
C ASP A 501 -2.14 -14.60 8.40
N MET A 502 -2.05 -15.78 7.79
CA MET A 502 -2.17 -15.95 6.34
C MET A 502 -3.56 -15.59 5.82
N ASN A 503 -4.56 -15.82 6.65
CA ASN A 503 -5.93 -15.50 6.39
C ASN A 503 -6.37 -14.27 7.16
N ARG A 504 -7.54 -13.75 6.79
CA ARG A 504 -8.08 -12.54 7.41
C ARG A 504 -8.37 -12.80 8.89
N VAL A 505 -7.86 -11.94 9.76
CA VAL A 505 -8.02 -12.06 11.21
C VAL A 505 -9.31 -11.37 11.68
N SER A 506 -10.04 -12.04 12.57
CA SER A 506 -11.21 -11.55 13.31
C SER A 506 -10.99 -11.76 14.82
N TYR A 507 -11.85 -11.14 15.65
CA TYR A 507 -11.69 -11.17 17.11
C TYR A 507 -13.00 -11.58 17.80
N ALA A 508 -12.88 -12.38 18.85
CA ALA A 508 -13.99 -12.79 19.70
C ALA A 508 -13.72 -12.44 21.16
N LEU A 509 -14.70 -11.81 21.81
CA LEU A 509 -14.71 -11.61 23.25
C LEU A 509 -15.44 -12.77 23.92
N TYR A 510 -14.74 -13.46 24.80
CA TYR A 510 -15.29 -14.45 25.71
C TYR A 510 -15.55 -13.81 27.06
N TYR A 511 -16.73 -14.00 27.62
CA TYR A 511 -17.04 -13.51 28.96
C TYR A 511 -17.98 -14.41 29.74
N GLN A 512 -17.81 -14.42 31.06
CA GLN A 512 -18.63 -15.16 32.02
C GLN A 512 -18.49 -14.56 33.42
N THR A 513 -19.35 -14.98 34.35
CA THR A 513 -19.38 -14.49 35.74
C THR A 513 -18.55 -15.33 36.72
N VAL A 514 -17.85 -16.34 36.21
CA VAL A 514 -16.98 -17.25 36.98
C VAL A 514 -15.57 -17.17 36.37
N PRO A 515 -14.48 -17.24 37.18
CA PRO A 515 -13.13 -17.25 36.63
C PRO A 515 -12.92 -18.33 35.57
N PHE A 516 -12.16 -18.00 34.52
CA PHE A 516 -11.71 -19.02 33.56
C PHE A 516 -10.80 -20.04 34.25
N ASN A 517 -10.96 -21.31 33.91
CA ASN A 517 -10.06 -22.38 34.35
C ASN A 517 -9.37 -23.01 33.13
N PHE A 518 -8.18 -22.48 32.81
CA PHE A 518 -7.38 -22.93 31.66
C PHE A 518 -6.75 -24.32 31.82
N ALA A 519 -6.89 -24.96 32.99
CA ALA A 519 -6.49 -26.36 33.18
C ALA A 519 -7.54 -27.36 32.66
N LEU A 520 -8.77 -26.91 32.36
CA LEU A 520 -9.80 -27.76 31.77
C LEU A 520 -9.54 -28.00 30.28
N PRO A 521 -9.94 -29.16 29.71
CA PRO A 521 -9.80 -29.42 28.28
C PRO A 521 -10.55 -28.44 27.38
N GLN A 522 -11.62 -27.82 27.89
CA GLN A 522 -12.46 -26.85 27.17
C GLN A 522 -12.72 -25.63 28.07
N PRO A 523 -11.72 -24.76 28.27
CA PRO A 523 -11.77 -23.71 29.28
C PRO A 523 -12.78 -22.59 28.97
N LEU A 524 -13.28 -22.54 27.73
CA LEU A 524 -14.23 -21.55 27.25
C LEU A 524 -15.64 -22.11 27.04
N ALA A 525 -15.90 -23.40 27.35
CA ALA A 525 -17.17 -24.06 27.04
C ALA A 525 -18.40 -23.38 27.65
N ASN A 526 -18.23 -22.76 28.82
CA ASN A 526 -19.31 -22.08 29.54
C ASN A 526 -19.32 -20.56 29.31
N ALA A 527 -18.34 -20.03 28.58
CA ALA A 527 -18.25 -18.60 28.32
C ALA A 527 -19.18 -18.20 27.17
N THR A 528 -19.75 -17.01 27.27
CA THR A 528 -20.44 -16.41 26.12
C THR A 528 -19.39 -15.92 25.13
N LYS A 529 -19.51 -16.31 23.85
CA LYS A 529 -18.66 -15.85 22.75
C LYS A 529 -19.37 -14.74 21.96
N ALA A 530 -18.78 -13.57 21.89
CA ALA A 530 -19.22 -12.46 21.04
C ALA A 530 -18.16 -12.16 19.97
N VAL A 531 -18.48 -12.41 18.70
CA VAL A 531 -17.62 -12.00 17.58
C VAL A 531 -17.72 -10.48 17.41
N LEU A 532 -16.58 -9.80 17.41
CA LEU A 532 -16.52 -8.35 17.42
C LEU A 532 -16.42 -7.78 15.99
N THR A 533 -17.10 -6.67 15.75
CA THR A 533 -16.90 -5.81 14.58
C THR A 533 -16.11 -4.59 15.03
N PRO A 534 -14.77 -4.57 14.88
CA PRO A 534 -13.94 -3.51 15.43
C PRO A 534 -14.12 -2.19 14.67
N SER A 535 -14.08 -1.09 15.44
CA SER A 535 -13.91 0.27 14.95
C SER A 535 -12.47 0.75 15.21
N VAL A 536 -12.10 1.92 14.67
CA VAL A 536 -10.82 2.58 14.99
C VAL A 536 -10.77 2.88 16.49
N GLY A 537 -9.69 2.48 17.15
CA GLY A 537 -9.50 2.73 18.58
C GLY A 537 -9.41 4.23 18.89
N SER A 538 -9.98 4.63 20.03
CA SER A 538 -10.01 6.03 20.47
C SER A 538 -8.61 6.63 20.54
N GLY A 539 -8.41 7.74 19.81
CA GLY A 539 -7.15 8.49 19.77
C GLY A 539 -6.11 7.95 18.78
N TYR A 540 -6.35 6.81 18.13
CA TYR A 540 -5.43 6.21 17.17
C TYR A 540 -5.19 7.11 15.94
N ASP A 541 -6.23 7.79 15.48
CA ASP A 541 -6.21 8.74 14.36
C ASP A 541 -5.57 10.11 14.70
N LEU A 542 -5.24 10.34 15.97
CA LEU A 542 -4.64 11.56 16.47
C LEU A 542 -3.19 11.38 16.96
N VAL A 543 -2.64 10.16 16.86
CA VAL A 543 -1.28 9.82 17.32
C VAL A 543 -0.22 10.75 16.72
N TRP A 544 -0.32 11.08 15.43
CA TRP A 544 0.60 11.99 14.74
C TRP A 544 0.68 13.40 15.35
N GLN A 545 -0.33 13.83 16.11
CA GLN A 545 -0.37 15.15 16.77
C GLN A 545 0.48 15.18 18.05
N THR A 546 0.92 14.02 18.53
CA THR A 546 1.74 13.94 19.74
C THR A 546 3.20 14.32 19.43
N PRO A 547 3.97 14.81 20.43
CA PRO A 547 5.39 15.13 20.24
C PRO A 547 6.25 13.92 19.86
N ASP A 548 5.89 12.72 20.33
CA ASP A 548 6.51 11.45 19.95
C ASP A 548 5.43 10.45 19.53
N PRO A 549 5.03 10.47 18.24
CA PRO A 549 4.02 9.56 17.72
C PRO A 549 4.37 8.08 17.86
N GLY A 550 5.66 7.73 17.85
CA GLY A 550 6.13 6.37 18.05
C GLY A 550 5.81 5.87 19.47
N LEU A 551 6.16 6.65 20.49
CA LEU A 551 5.87 6.33 21.89
C LEU A 551 4.38 6.46 22.24
N ALA A 552 3.65 7.37 21.61
CA ALA A 552 2.21 7.52 21.86
C ALA A 552 1.41 6.23 21.58
N LEU A 553 1.84 5.44 20.59
CA LEU A 553 1.24 4.13 20.28
C LEU A 553 1.34 3.11 21.42
N GLN A 554 2.21 3.31 22.41
CA GLN A 554 2.31 2.43 23.58
C GLN A 554 0.97 2.33 24.34
N ASN A 555 0.21 3.43 24.39
CA ASN A 555 -1.02 3.54 25.16
C ASN A 555 -2.29 3.67 24.29
N VAL A 556 -2.14 3.51 22.97
CA VAL A 556 -3.22 3.62 22.00
C VAL A 556 -3.27 2.34 21.17
N TYR A 557 -4.50 1.91 20.85
CA TYR A 557 -4.76 0.62 20.20
C TYR A 557 -5.47 0.84 18.86
N PRO A 558 -5.19 0.02 17.83
CA PRO A 558 -5.80 0.16 16.51
C PRO A 558 -7.30 -0.21 16.49
N TYR A 559 -7.73 -1.06 17.42
CA TYR A 559 -9.08 -1.61 17.47
C TYR A 559 -9.79 -1.28 18.78
N GLN A 560 -11.10 -1.07 18.67
CA GLN A 560 -12.01 -1.10 19.81
C GLN A 560 -13.41 -1.65 19.43
N SER A 561 -14.12 -2.17 20.42
CA SER A 561 -15.53 -2.57 20.29
C SER A 561 -16.22 -2.57 21.64
N SER A 562 -17.53 -2.38 21.64
CA SER A 562 -18.35 -2.30 22.86
C SER A 562 -19.30 -3.49 22.96
N VAL A 563 -19.43 -4.04 24.16
CA VAL A 563 -20.34 -5.14 24.50
C VAL A 563 -21.10 -4.78 25.77
N THR A 564 -22.42 -5.01 25.78
CA THR A 564 -23.24 -4.84 26.98
C THR A 564 -23.21 -6.11 27.84
N LEU A 565 -22.85 -5.94 29.12
CA LEU A 565 -22.79 -6.98 30.15
C LEU A 565 -23.88 -6.72 31.20
N PRO A 566 -25.03 -7.43 31.14
CA PRO A 566 -26.16 -7.15 32.01
C PRO A 566 -25.84 -7.25 33.50
N GLY A 567 -26.21 -6.21 34.27
CA GLY A 567 -26.04 -6.21 35.73
C GLY A 567 -24.61 -5.98 36.20
N LEU A 568 -23.70 -5.56 35.31
CA LEU A 568 -22.36 -5.12 35.66
C LEU A 568 -22.40 -3.94 36.67
N GLN A 569 -23.26 -2.94 36.43
CA GLN A 569 -23.52 -1.86 37.39
C GLN A 569 -24.23 -2.35 38.66
N GLY A 570 -24.96 -3.46 38.56
CA GLY A 570 -25.60 -4.13 39.69
C GLY A 570 -24.61 -4.87 40.61
N GLY A 571 -23.30 -4.82 40.31
CA GLY A 571 -22.25 -5.47 41.09
C GLY A 571 -21.85 -6.86 40.59
N THR A 572 -22.40 -7.32 39.46
CA THR A 572 -21.96 -8.58 38.85
C THR A 572 -20.53 -8.45 38.36
N THR A 573 -19.68 -9.39 38.79
CA THR A 573 -18.31 -9.50 38.29
C THR A 573 -18.28 -10.33 37.02
N TYR A 574 -17.62 -9.80 35.99
CA TYR A 574 -17.33 -10.51 34.74
C TYR A 574 -15.84 -10.76 34.60
N TYR A 575 -15.51 -11.89 33.97
CA TYR A 575 -14.18 -12.25 33.50
C TYR A 575 -14.19 -12.21 31.99
N LEU A 576 -13.30 -11.44 31.39
CA LEU A 576 -13.25 -11.15 29.96
C LEU A 576 -11.94 -11.64 29.38
N LEU A 577 -12.00 -12.30 28.23
CA LEU A 577 -10.85 -12.78 27.47
C LEU A 577 -11.10 -12.45 26.00
N LEU A 578 -10.14 -11.81 25.34
CA LEU A 578 -10.20 -11.56 23.91
C LEU A 578 -9.31 -12.55 23.17
N ARG A 579 -9.84 -13.14 22.10
CA ARG A 579 -9.06 -14.00 21.21
C ARG A 579 -9.12 -13.61 19.75
N ALA A 580 -8.03 -13.84 19.04
CA ALA A 580 -7.96 -13.72 17.58
C ALA A 580 -8.26 -15.06 16.91
N PHE A 581 -8.93 -15.03 15.77
CA PHE A 581 -9.17 -16.21 14.95
C PHE A 581 -9.14 -15.84 13.47
N ASP A 582 -8.75 -16.78 12.62
CA ASP A 582 -8.67 -16.57 11.18
C ASP A 582 -9.99 -16.97 10.47
N SER A 583 -10.06 -16.75 9.15
CA SER A 583 -11.22 -17.19 8.36
C SER A 583 -11.31 -18.69 8.12
N LYS A 584 -10.32 -19.49 8.56
CA LYS A 584 -10.33 -20.96 8.52
C LYS A 584 -10.82 -21.58 9.83
N GLY A 585 -10.98 -20.76 10.88
CA GLY A 585 -11.46 -21.17 12.20
C GLY A 585 -10.33 -21.53 13.17
N ASN A 586 -9.07 -21.30 12.81
CA ASN A 586 -7.95 -21.43 13.73
C ASN A 586 -8.00 -20.27 14.74
N GLU A 587 -7.95 -20.58 16.03
CA GLU A 587 -8.11 -19.61 17.10
C GLU A 587 -6.92 -19.68 18.06
N GLU A 588 -6.37 -18.52 18.43
CA GLU A 588 -5.21 -18.48 19.31
C GLU A 588 -5.56 -18.76 20.78
N VAL A 589 -4.54 -18.99 21.61
CA VAL A 589 -4.71 -19.60 22.93
C VAL A 589 -4.24 -18.73 24.09
N ASN A 590 -4.12 -17.41 23.92
CA ASN A 590 -3.77 -16.52 25.03
C ASN A 590 -4.76 -16.66 26.20
N GLN A 591 -4.26 -16.28 27.38
CA GLN A 591 -4.96 -16.40 28.66
C GLN A 591 -4.99 -15.05 29.39
N VAL A 592 -4.89 -13.93 28.67
CA VAL A 592 -4.92 -12.59 29.25
C VAL A 592 -6.35 -12.25 29.64
N VAL A 593 -6.66 -12.45 30.92
CA VAL A 593 -8.01 -12.22 31.47
C VAL A 593 -8.07 -10.86 32.14
N TRP A 594 -9.19 -10.16 31.94
CA TRP A 594 -9.59 -9.01 32.74
C TRP A 594 -10.76 -9.38 33.63
N THR A 595 -10.79 -8.83 34.84
CA THR A 595 -11.98 -8.84 35.69
C THR A 595 -12.59 -7.46 35.72
N CYS A 596 -13.91 -7.37 35.60
CA CYS A 596 -14.67 -6.12 35.65
C CYS A 596 -15.83 -6.26 36.63
N SER A 597 -16.00 -5.28 37.52
CA SER A 597 -17.13 -5.21 38.46
C SER A 597 -17.49 -3.75 38.74
N ASN A 598 -18.79 -3.42 38.71
CA ASN A 598 -19.37 -2.09 38.98
C ASN A 598 -18.68 -0.92 38.25
N THR A 599 -17.56 -0.42 38.77
CA THR A 599 -16.81 0.74 38.28
C THR A 599 -15.33 0.46 37.99
N THR A 600 -14.85 -0.77 38.21
CA THR A 600 -13.42 -1.08 38.11
C THR A 600 -13.18 -2.29 37.21
N CYS A 601 -12.17 -2.20 36.36
CA CYS A 601 -11.61 -3.32 35.63
C CYS A 601 -10.11 -3.44 35.92
N SER A 602 -9.62 -4.67 36.05
CA SER A 602 -8.20 -4.95 36.23
C SER A 602 -7.79 -6.22 35.48
N LYS A 603 -6.60 -6.20 34.91
CA LYS A 603 -5.94 -7.39 34.35
C LYS A 603 -5.55 -8.35 35.47
N LEU A 604 -5.87 -9.64 35.33
CA LEU A 604 -5.57 -10.71 36.30
C LEU A 604 -4.20 -11.34 36.07
#